data_AF-A0A9X1NF17-F1
#
_entry.id   AF-A0A9X1NF17-F1
#
_cell.length_a   1.000
_cell.length_b   1.000
_cell.length_c   1.000
_cell.angle_alpha   90.00
_cell.angle_beta   90.00
_cell.angle_gamma   90.00
#
_symmetry.space_group_name_H-M   'P 1'
#
loop_
_entity.id
_entity.type
_entity.pdbx_description
1 polymer ?
#
loop_
_entity_poly.entity_id
_entity_poly.type
_entity_poly.pdbx_seq_one_letter_code
_entity_poly.pdbx_strand_id
1 'polypeptide(L)'
;MTSEYPPVVEDLPDADQPDEATSELEATTPSVGSEAHVPPKPPVTGDREVDEAMELVSDAFGGDLDFQLEAYESAHQTLQDRLADVES
;
A
#
# COMPACT_ATOMS: atom_id res chain seq x y z
N MET A 1 -48.38 -33.11 -41.27
CA MET A 1 -48.34 -32.44 -39.95
C MET A 1 -46.88 -32.28 -39.57
N THR A 2 -46.26 -31.19 -40.03
CA THR A 2 -44.91 -30.81 -39.62
C THR A 2 -45.08 -29.83 -38.46
N SER A 3 -44.81 -30.31 -37.24
CA SER A 3 -44.81 -29.49 -36.03
C SER A 3 -43.45 -28.79 -35.99
N GLU A 4 -43.40 -27.61 -36.58
CA GLU A 4 -42.26 -26.70 -36.49
C GLU A 4 -42.37 -26.02 -35.12
N TYR A 5 -41.62 -26.52 -34.14
CA TYR A 5 -41.42 -25.83 -32.87
C TYR A 5 -40.41 -24.70 -33.12
N PRO A 6 -40.74 -23.43 -32.87
CA PRO A 6 -39.70 -22.40 -32.81
C PRO A 6 -38.85 -22.64 -31.54
N PRO A 7 -37.54 -22.35 -31.56
CA PRO A 7 -36.78 -22.33 -30.33
C PRO A 7 -37.32 -21.23 -29.42
N VAL A 8 -37.68 -21.60 -28.20
CA VAL A 8 -37.86 -20.65 -27.10
C VAL A 8 -36.51 -19.99 -26.92
N VAL A 9 -36.37 -18.74 -27.35
CA VAL A 9 -35.23 -17.91 -26.98
C VAL A 9 -35.46 -17.61 -25.50
N GLU A 10 -34.78 -18.36 -24.63
CA GLU A 10 -34.62 -17.98 -23.24
C GLU A 10 -34.02 -16.57 -23.26
N ASP A 11 -34.82 -15.62 -22.80
CA ASP A 11 -34.45 -14.24 -22.50
C ASP A 11 -33.29 -14.29 -21.50
N LEU A 12 -32.08 -14.35 -22.05
CA LEU A 12 -30.86 -14.07 -21.30
C LEU A 12 -31.04 -12.67 -20.72
N PRO A 13 -30.82 -12.45 -19.41
CA PRO A 13 -30.85 -11.10 -18.88
C PRO A 13 -29.87 -10.26 -19.69
N ASP A 14 -30.38 -9.22 -20.33
CA ASP A 14 -29.61 -8.20 -21.03
C ASP A 14 -28.48 -7.78 -20.08
N ALA A 15 -27.24 -8.17 -20.41
CA ALA A 15 -26.04 -7.83 -19.66
C ALA A 15 -25.64 -6.37 -19.92
N ASP A 16 -26.63 -5.48 -20.02
CA ASP A 16 -26.50 -4.09 -20.43
C ASP A 16 -26.97 -3.12 -19.34
N GLN A 17 -26.56 -3.37 -18.10
CA GLN A 17 -26.32 -2.27 -17.16
C GLN A 17 -25.09 -2.62 -16.32
N PRO A 18 -23.87 -2.22 -16.74
CA PRO A 18 -22.94 -1.70 -15.75
C PRO A 18 -23.62 -0.46 -15.17
N ASP A 19 -24.42 -0.68 -14.12
CA ASP A 19 -24.85 0.34 -13.18
C ASP A 19 -23.62 1.22 -12.90
N GLU A 20 -23.79 2.53 -13.06
CA GLU A 20 -22.75 3.54 -12.93
C GLU A 20 -22.07 3.46 -11.56
N ALA A 21 -21.11 2.54 -11.43
CA ALA A 21 -20.11 2.54 -10.39
C ALA A 21 -18.79 3.02 -11.00
N THR A 22 -18.83 4.03 -11.87
CA THR A 22 -17.78 5.05 -11.79
C THR A 22 -18.01 5.79 -10.49
N SER A 23 -17.61 5.13 -9.39
CA SER A 23 -17.13 5.88 -8.24
C SER A 23 -16.21 6.92 -8.85
N GLU A 24 -16.63 8.19 -8.77
CA GLU A 24 -15.69 9.28 -8.70
C GLU A 24 -14.76 8.91 -7.54
N LEU A 25 -13.73 8.13 -7.87
CA LEU A 25 -12.41 8.37 -7.36
C LEU A 25 -12.11 9.78 -7.88
N GLU A 26 -12.73 10.80 -7.27
CA GLU A 26 -12.01 12.00 -6.94
C GLU A 26 -10.73 11.42 -6.35
N ALA A 27 -9.69 11.42 -7.19
CA ALA A 27 -8.34 11.47 -6.73
C ALA A 27 -8.33 12.73 -5.88
N THR A 28 -8.76 12.58 -4.63
CA THR A 28 -8.18 13.28 -3.50
C THR A 28 -6.71 12.88 -3.64
N THR A 29 -6.02 13.62 -4.50
CA THR A 29 -4.61 13.84 -4.29
C THR A 29 -4.59 14.27 -2.83
N PRO A 30 -3.95 13.51 -1.91
CA PRO A 30 -3.68 14.09 -0.63
C PRO A 30 -2.86 15.33 -0.99
N SER A 31 -3.52 16.48 -0.94
CA SER A 31 -2.84 17.75 -0.82
C SER A 31 -2.24 17.61 0.57
N VAL A 32 -1.07 16.98 0.61
CA VAL A 32 -0.18 17.04 1.75
C VAL A 32 0.17 18.51 1.77
N GLY A 33 -0.69 19.28 2.45
CA GLY A 33 -0.32 20.58 2.94
C GLY A 33 1.04 20.36 3.55
N SER A 34 2.00 21.15 3.11
CA SER A 34 3.36 21.15 3.64
C SER A 34 3.32 21.69 5.07
N GLU A 35 2.52 21.08 5.95
CA GLU A 35 2.80 21.01 7.35
C GLU A 35 4.10 20.21 7.42
N ALA A 36 5.14 20.82 7.97
CA ALA A 36 6.38 20.13 8.24
C ALA A 36 6.06 18.93 9.14
N HIS A 37 5.82 17.77 8.53
CA HIS A 37 5.53 16.56 9.25
C HIS A 37 6.84 16.18 9.91
N VAL A 38 7.00 16.48 11.19
CA VAL A 38 8.17 16.03 11.93
C VAL A 38 7.93 14.55 12.21
N PRO A 39 8.87 13.65 11.85
CA PRO A 39 8.71 12.25 12.18
C PRO A 39 8.66 12.12 13.71
N PRO A 40 7.80 11.23 14.24
CA PRO A 40 7.86 10.92 15.66
C PRO A 40 9.24 10.36 16.00
N LYS A 41 9.76 10.71 17.18
CA LYS A 41 11.00 10.12 17.68
C LYS A 41 10.83 8.60 17.77
N PRO A 42 11.75 7.79 17.21
CA PRO A 42 11.63 6.35 17.22
C PRO A 42 11.72 5.80 18.66
N PRO A 43 11.02 4.68 18.94
CA PRO A 43 11.13 4.01 20.23
C PRO A 43 12.54 3.43 20.41
N VAL A 44 13.01 3.36 21.66
CA VAL A 44 14.27 2.69 22.00
C VAL A 44 13.96 1.23 22.31
N THR A 45 14.51 0.34 21.51
CA THR A 45 14.30 -1.11 21.60
C THR A 45 15.31 -1.80 22.51
N GLY A 46 16.47 -1.16 22.73
CA GLY A 46 17.59 -1.75 23.46
C GLY A 46 18.45 -2.66 22.58
N ASP A 47 18.05 -2.88 21.32
CA ASP A 47 18.90 -3.47 20.29
C ASP A 47 19.59 -2.34 19.53
N ARG A 48 20.93 -2.30 19.64
CA ARG A 48 21.72 -1.22 19.03
C ARG A 48 21.51 -1.11 17.52
N GLU A 49 21.42 -2.23 16.81
CA GLU A 49 21.32 -2.21 15.34
C GLU A 49 19.94 -1.72 14.90
N VAL A 50 18.88 -2.12 15.61
CA VAL A 50 17.52 -1.63 15.37
C VAL A 50 17.41 -0.15 15.72
N ASP A 51 18.00 0.28 16.82
CA ASP A 51 17.95 1.67 17.26
C ASP A 51 18.71 2.60 16.27
N GLU A 52 19.89 2.18 15.79
CA GLU A 52 20.65 2.91 14.75
C GLU A 52 19.88 2.97 13.42
N ALA A 53 19.25 1.87 13.01
CA ALA A 53 18.44 1.82 11.79
C ALA A 53 17.21 2.75 11.85
N MET A 54 16.53 2.81 12.99
CA MET A 54 15.38 3.69 13.17
C MET A 54 15.78 5.17 13.29
N GLU A 55 16.97 5.45 13.81
CA GLU A 55 17.55 6.79 13.78
C GLU A 55 17.82 7.25 12.34
N LEU A 56 18.37 6.38 11.49
CA LEU A 56 18.58 6.67 10.06
C LEU A 56 17.27 6.98 9.32
N VAL A 57 16.21 6.20 9.57
CA VAL A 57 14.88 6.48 9.00
C VAL A 57 14.35 7.85 9.44
N SER A 58 14.62 8.23 10.69
CA SER A 58 14.19 9.52 11.24
C SER A 58 14.98 10.68 10.63
N ASP A 59 16.28 10.51 10.40
CA ASP A 59 17.14 11.50 9.74
C ASP A 59 16.81 11.66 8.25
N ALA A 60 16.43 10.57 7.58
CA ALA A 60 16.03 10.60 6.18
C ALA A 60 14.68 11.28 5.95
N PHE A 61 13.85 11.41 6.99
CA PHE A 61 12.52 11.99 6.87
C PHE A 61 12.59 13.46 6.40
N GLY A 62 11.96 13.76 5.27
CA GLY A 62 11.99 15.10 4.67
C GLY A 62 13.27 15.40 3.88
N GLY A 63 14.18 14.43 3.77
CA GLY A 63 15.31 14.44 2.84
C GLY A 63 14.91 14.04 1.42
N ASP A 64 15.91 13.79 0.57
CA ASP A 64 15.68 13.34 -0.81
C ASP A 64 15.02 11.95 -0.86
N LEU A 65 14.27 11.66 -1.93
CA LEU A 65 13.55 10.39 -2.06
C LEU A 65 14.51 9.20 -2.09
N ASP A 66 15.64 9.33 -2.79
CA ASP A 66 16.63 8.25 -2.87
C ASP A 66 17.21 7.94 -1.49
N PHE A 67 17.48 8.97 -0.68
CA PHE A 67 17.98 8.81 0.69
C PHE A 67 16.93 8.19 1.61
N GLN A 68 15.66 8.60 1.47
CA GLN A 68 14.55 7.98 2.19
C GLN A 68 14.45 6.49 1.87
N LEU A 69 14.47 6.13 0.58
CA LEU A 69 14.36 4.74 0.15
C LEU A 69 15.51 3.88 0.69
N GLU A 70 16.74 4.37 0.63
CA GLU A 70 17.91 3.68 1.16
C GLU A 70 17.80 3.46 2.69
N ALA A 71 17.37 4.48 3.43
CA ALA A 71 17.16 4.38 4.88
C ALA A 71 16.06 3.38 5.25
N TYR A 72 14.93 3.39 4.53
CA TYR A 72 13.84 2.44 4.76
C TYR A 72 14.23 1.00 4.40
N GLU A 73 14.95 0.79 3.30
CA GLU A 73 15.43 -0.54 2.91
C GLU A 73 16.42 -1.09 3.93
N SER A 74 17.37 -0.27 4.37
CA SER A 74 18.33 -0.65 5.41
C SER A 74 17.62 -1.03 6.71
N ALA A 75 16.66 -0.21 7.18
CA ALA A 75 15.92 -0.53 8.40
C ALA A 75 15.05 -1.78 8.26
N HIS A 76 14.43 -1.97 7.11
CA HIS A 76 13.65 -3.17 6.83
C HIS A 76 14.52 -4.44 6.88
N GLN A 77 15.70 -4.42 6.25
CA GLN A 77 16.63 -5.54 6.27
C GLN A 77 17.09 -5.84 7.71
N THR A 78 17.48 -4.82 8.49
CA THR A 78 17.88 -5.01 9.88
C THR A 78 16.77 -5.64 10.72
N LEU A 79 15.53 -5.18 10.58
CA LEU A 79 14.40 -5.76 11.29
C LEU A 79 14.15 -7.22 10.89
N GLN A 80 14.29 -7.56 9.62
CA GLN A 80 14.16 -8.94 9.15
C GLN A 80 15.25 -9.85 9.70
N ASP A 81 16.50 -9.41 9.69
CA ASP A 81 17.63 -10.19 10.20
C ASP A 81 17.46 -10.45 11.71
N ARG A 82 17.00 -9.44 12.47
CA ARG A 82 16.72 -9.60 13.90
C ARG A 82 15.53 -10.51 14.19
N LEU A 83 14.47 -10.43 13.40
CA LEU A 83 13.34 -11.35 13.53
C LEU A 83 13.75 -12.80 13.25
N ALA A 84 14.59 -13.03 12.24
CA ALA A 84 15.10 -14.35 11.90
C ALA A 84 15.96 -14.96 13.03
N ASP A 85 16.75 -14.13 13.75
CA ASP A 85 17.54 -14.57 14.89
C ASP A 85 16.65 -15.03 16.06
N VAL A 86 15.54 -14.31 16.32
CA VAL A 86 14.58 -14.64 17.39
C VAL A 86 13.76 -15.90 17.11
N GLU A 87 13.50 -16.22 15.84
CA GLU A 87 12.75 -17.41 15.43
C GLU A 87 13.59 -18.70 15.39
N SER A 88 14.90 -18.62 15.64
CA SER A 88 15.85 -19.76 15.59
C SER A 88 16.07 -20.45 16.94
#